data_AF-A0AAW5ZXN5-F1
#
_entry.id   AF-A0AAW5ZXN5-F1
#
_cell.length_a   1.000
_cell.length_b   1.000
_cell.length_c   1.000
_cell.angle_alpha   90.00
_cell.angle_beta   90.00
_cell.angle_gamma   90.00
#
_symmetry.space_group_name_H-M   'P 1'
#
loop_
_entity.id
_entity.type
_entity.pdbx_description
1 polymer ?
#
loop_
_entity_poly.entity_id
_entity_poly.type
_entity_poly.pdbx_seq_one_letter_code
_entity_poly.pdbx_strand_id
1 'polypeptide(L)'
;SGTLGAGVNSDGSLAHAGDLSVVAGGTLSATGQNVAGGNVTLQGASVNLAGSQTSANGNLNLNAQAGKLDLTGATTSAGGALSANAQGALINDRGHLSSQGAATVSAGSLSNQGGQIVSQNALSANVAGALSNQGGT
;
A
#
# COMPACT_ATOMS: atom_id res chain seq x y z
N SER A 1 10.23 2.96 -15.42
CA SER A 1 9.06 2.54 -14.62
C SER A 1 7.91 2.25 -15.57
N GLY A 2 7.03 1.31 -15.22
CA GLY A 2 5.83 0.96 -15.99
C GLY A 2 4.56 1.24 -15.20
N THR A 3 3.41 1.10 -15.86
CA THR A 3 2.10 1.27 -15.22
C THR A 3 1.35 -0.07 -15.20
N LEU A 4 0.81 -0.44 -14.05
CA LEU A 4 -0.23 -1.45 -13.88
C LEU A 4 -1.55 -0.70 -13.71
N GLY A 5 -2.49 -0.87 -14.64
CA GLY A 5 -3.73 -0.10 -14.68
C GLY A 5 -4.96 -0.98 -14.84
N ALA A 6 -5.99 -0.74 -14.04
CA ALA A 6 -7.33 -1.31 -14.22
C ALA A 6 -8.38 -0.18 -14.23
N GLY A 7 -9.33 -0.22 -15.16
CA GLY A 7 -10.34 0.84 -15.29
C GLY A 7 -9.77 2.20 -15.73
N VAL A 8 -8.65 2.20 -16.45
CA VAL A 8 -8.02 3.40 -17.05
C VAL A 8 -8.55 3.64 -18.47
N ASN A 9 -8.85 4.89 -18.80
CA ASN A 9 -9.17 5.34 -20.15
C ASN A 9 -7.92 5.35 -21.04
N SER A 10 -8.14 5.44 -22.36
CA SER A 10 -7.08 5.59 -23.35
C SER A 10 -6.27 6.90 -23.21
N ASP A 11 -6.82 7.90 -22.52
CA ASP A 11 -6.15 9.16 -22.19
C ASP A 11 -5.39 9.11 -20.85
N GLY A 12 -5.40 7.95 -20.16
CA GLY A 12 -4.75 7.76 -18.86
C GLY A 12 -5.55 8.23 -17.66
N SER A 13 -6.73 8.83 -17.86
CA SER A 13 -7.66 9.16 -16.77
C SER A 13 -8.34 7.91 -16.21
N LEU A 14 -8.74 7.93 -14.94
CA LEU A 14 -9.51 6.83 -14.33
C LEU A 14 -10.97 6.94 -14.77
N ALA A 15 -11.51 5.86 -15.34
CA ALA A 15 -12.75 5.87 -16.11
C ALA A 15 -13.91 5.16 -15.43
N HIS A 16 -13.63 3.98 -14.85
CA HIS A 16 -14.63 3.00 -14.41
C HIS A 16 -14.10 2.17 -13.24
N ALA A 17 -15.00 1.52 -12.49
CA ALA A 17 -14.65 0.51 -11.49
C ALA A 17 -13.97 -0.70 -12.15
N GLY A 18 -12.64 -0.63 -12.29
CA GLY A 18 -11.80 -1.76 -12.66
C GLY A 18 -10.89 -2.10 -11.49
N ASP A 19 -10.88 -3.36 -11.09
CA ASP A 19 -10.07 -3.85 -9.98
C ASP A 19 -8.71 -4.34 -10.50
N LEU A 20 -7.63 -3.91 -9.85
CA LEU A 20 -6.27 -4.41 -10.11
C LEU A 20 -5.93 -5.46 -9.06
N SER A 21 -5.72 -6.71 -9.48
CA SER A 21 -5.25 -7.78 -8.61
C SER A 21 -3.95 -8.37 -9.16
N VAL A 22 -2.88 -8.29 -8.37
CA VAL A 22 -1.57 -8.85 -8.71
C VAL A 22 -1.12 -9.74 -7.56
N VAL A 23 -0.94 -11.03 -7.88
CA VAL A 23 -0.55 -12.06 -6.91
C VAL A 23 0.70 -12.76 -7.42
N ALA A 24 1.72 -12.84 -6.57
CA ALA A 24 2.94 -13.58 -6.83
C ALA A 24 3.17 -14.62 -5.72
N GLY A 25 3.67 -15.81 -6.07
CA GLY A 25 4.11 -16.79 -5.06
C GLY A 25 5.42 -16.38 -4.37
N GLY A 26 6.20 -15.49 -5.00
CA GLY A 26 7.45 -14.94 -4.48
C GLY A 26 7.33 -13.45 -4.15
N THR A 27 8.44 -12.72 -4.29
CA THR A 27 8.42 -11.26 -4.13
C THR A 27 7.67 -10.61 -5.29
N LEU A 28 6.62 -9.85 -4.97
CA LEU A 28 5.98 -8.93 -5.90
C LEU A 28 6.77 -7.60 -5.89
N SER A 29 7.26 -7.16 -7.05
CA SER A 29 7.86 -5.83 -7.20
C SER A 29 7.05 -5.01 -8.20
N ALA A 30 6.50 -3.89 -7.72
CA ALA A 30 5.64 -3.00 -8.49
C ALA A 30 5.99 -1.53 -8.18
N THR A 31 7.25 -1.15 -8.41
CA THR A 31 7.84 0.16 -8.07
C THR A 31 7.49 1.28 -9.06
N GLY A 32 6.53 1.04 -9.96
CA GLY A 32 6.05 2.00 -10.95
C GLY A 32 4.77 2.70 -10.49
N GLN A 33 3.82 2.86 -11.42
CA GLN A 33 2.48 3.33 -11.10
C GLN A 33 1.51 2.14 -11.04
N ASN A 34 0.72 2.04 -9.98
CA ASN A 34 -0.29 1.02 -9.80
C ASN A 34 -1.62 1.71 -9.56
N VAL A 35 -2.52 1.69 -10.55
CA VAL A 35 -3.75 2.48 -10.51
C VAL A 35 -4.98 1.63 -10.81
N ALA A 36 -6.03 1.80 -10.02
CA ALA A 36 -7.31 1.17 -10.26
C ALA A 36 -8.47 2.15 -10.03
N GLY A 37 -9.40 2.19 -10.97
CA GLY A 37 -10.68 2.88 -10.79
C GLY A 37 -11.63 2.20 -9.81
N GLY A 38 -11.34 0.96 -9.40
CA GLY A 38 -11.96 0.25 -8.30
C GLY A 38 -10.96 -0.08 -7.19
N ASN A 39 -10.89 -1.34 -6.78
CA ASN A 39 -10.00 -1.82 -5.73
C ASN A 39 -8.61 -2.17 -6.27
N VAL A 40 -7.60 -2.12 -5.39
CA VAL A 40 -6.26 -2.67 -5.66
C VAL A 40 -5.96 -3.77 -4.65
N THR A 41 -5.49 -4.91 -5.13
CA THR A 41 -4.90 -5.98 -4.31
C THR A 41 -3.50 -6.31 -4.83
N LEU A 42 -2.49 -6.16 -3.98
CA LEU A 42 -1.09 -6.47 -4.27
C LEU A 42 -0.58 -7.47 -3.25
N GLN A 43 -0.28 -8.69 -3.70
CA GLN A 43 0.09 -9.80 -2.82
C GLN A 43 1.35 -10.53 -3.28
N GLY A 44 2.21 -10.85 -2.32
CA GLY A 44 3.39 -11.70 -2.53
C GLY A 44 3.87 -12.32 -1.23
N ALA A 45 4.89 -13.18 -1.31
CA ALA A 45 5.66 -13.57 -0.14
C ALA A 45 6.31 -12.34 0.52
N SER A 46 6.80 -11.41 -0.30
CA SER A 46 7.12 -10.03 0.07
C SER A 46 6.54 -9.09 -0.99
N VAL A 47 6.29 -7.84 -0.63
CA VAL A 47 5.77 -6.81 -1.55
C VAL A 47 6.70 -5.61 -1.52
N ASN A 48 7.25 -5.25 -2.68
CA ASN A 48 8.11 -4.09 -2.86
C ASN A 48 7.40 -3.04 -3.74
N LEU A 49 7.01 -1.95 -3.10
CA LEU A 49 6.38 -0.76 -3.67
C LEU A 49 7.24 0.49 -3.44
N ALA A 50 8.52 0.34 -3.09
CA ALA A 50 9.41 1.47 -2.81
C ALA A 50 9.46 2.45 -4.01
N GLY A 51 9.29 3.75 -3.72
CA GLY A 51 9.22 4.81 -4.72
C GLY A 51 8.03 4.75 -5.68
N SER A 52 7.07 3.85 -5.46
CA SER A 52 5.88 3.72 -6.33
C SER A 52 4.85 4.82 -6.08
N GLN A 53 3.95 4.94 -7.06
CA GLN A 53 2.70 5.67 -6.94
C GLN A 53 1.55 4.66 -7.04
N THR A 54 0.90 4.36 -5.92
CA THR A 54 -0.19 3.36 -5.87
C THR A 54 -1.50 4.06 -5.50
N SER A 55 -2.56 3.88 -6.28
CA SER A 55 -3.86 4.51 -6.05
C SER A 55 -5.02 3.58 -6.36
N ALA A 56 -5.94 3.45 -5.41
CA ALA A 56 -7.23 2.80 -5.58
C ALA A 56 -8.34 3.83 -5.33
N ASN A 57 -9.30 3.98 -6.25
CA ASN A 57 -10.51 4.75 -5.95
C ASN A 57 -11.40 4.03 -4.91
N GLY A 58 -11.33 2.70 -4.87
CA GLY A 58 -11.97 1.85 -3.87
C GLY A 58 -11.02 1.46 -2.75
N ASN A 59 -11.11 0.20 -2.31
CA ASN A 59 -10.28 -0.33 -1.24
C ASN A 59 -8.88 -0.70 -1.73
N LEU A 60 -7.90 -0.61 -0.84
CA LEU A 60 -6.53 -1.02 -1.07
C LEU A 60 -6.12 -2.13 -0.11
N ASN A 61 -5.75 -3.29 -0.65
CA ASN A 61 -5.20 -4.42 0.09
C ASN A 61 -3.75 -4.68 -0.32
N LEU A 62 -2.82 -4.50 0.62
CA LEU A 62 -1.41 -4.83 0.48
C LEU A 62 -1.09 -5.99 1.41
N ASN A 63 -0.58 -7.10 0.88
CA ASN A 63 -0.35 -8.30 1.68
C ASN A 63 0.98 -8.99 1.37
N ALA A 64 1.93 -8.83 2.28
CA ALA A 64 3.19 -9.59 2.32
C ALA A 64 3.04 -10.79 3.27
N GLN A 65 2.84 -11.97 2.70
CA GLN A 65 2.43 -13.19 3.43
C GLN A 65 3.53 -13.83 4.29
N ALA A 66 4.80 -13.48 4.10
CA ALA A 66 5.91 -14.08 4.85
C ALA A 66 7.00 -13.08 5.22
N GLY A 67 7.31 -12.14 4.31
CA GLY A 67 8.37 -11.17 4.45
C GLY A 67 7.84 -9.74 4.59
N LYS A 68 8.58 -8.79 4.01
CA LYS A 68 8.32 -7.36 4.21
C LYS A 68 7.32 -6.78 3.20
N LEU A 69 6.62 -5.74 3.64
CA LEU A 69 5.93 -4.77 2.81
C LEU A 69 6.75 -3.48 2.80
N ASP A 70 7.38 -3.17 1.67
CA ASP A 70 8.26 -2.02 1.50
C ASP A 70 7.55 -0.90 0.74
N LEU A 71 7.24 0.19 1.43
CA LEU A 71 6.61 1.43 0.96
C LEU A 71 7.58 2.62 1.07
N THR A 72 8.89 2.36 1.17
CA THR A 72 9.90 3.42 1.35
C THR A 72 9.79 4.47 0.24
N GLY A 73 9.56 5.73 0.59
CA GLY A 73 9.42 6.82 -0.37
C GLY A 73 8.24 6.67 -1.34
N ALA A 74 7.32 5.73 -1.10
CA ALA A 74 6.15 5.52 -1.94
C ALA A 74 5.03 6.50 -1.55
N THR A 75 4.13 6.77 -2.50
CA THR A 75 2.85 7.41 -2.20
C THR A 75 1.73 6.44 -2.56
N THR A 76 0.93 6.08 -1.56
CA THR A 76 -0.03 4.99 -1.60
C THR A 76 -1.36 5.45 -1.02
N SER A 77 -2.42 5.46 -1.83
CA SER A 77 -3.72 6.00 -1.43
C SER A 77 -4.89 5.07 -1.74
N ALA A 78 -5.87 5.07 -0.85
CA ALA A 78 -7.17 4.43 -1.02
C ALA A 78 -8.31 5.45 -0.86
N GLY A 79 -9.25 5.48 -1.81
CA GLY A 79 -10.50 6.22 -1.69
C GLY A 79 -11.52 5.51 -0.77
N GLY A 80 -11.34 4.22 -0.53
CA GLY A 80 -12.07 3.41 0.44
C GLY A 80 -11.23 3.06 1.66
N ALA A 81 -11.41 1.84 2.18
CA ALA A 81 -10.62 1.32 3.28
C ALA A 81 -9.23 0.84 2.81
N LEU A 82 -8.27 0.88 3.73
CA LEU A 82 -6.90 0.44 3.50
C LEU A 82 -6.53 -0.68 4.47
N SER A 83 -6.01 -1.79 3.94
CA SER A 83 -5.40 -2.87 4.71
C SER A 83 -3.96 -3.06 4.24
N ALA A 84 -3.02 -2.91 5.16
CA ALA A 84 -1.61 -3.20 4.94
C ALA A 84 -1.17 -4.31 5.92
N ASN A 85 -0.91 -5.49 5.38
CA ASN A 85 -0.47 -6.66 6.13
C ASN A 85 0.94 -7.06 5.72
N ALA A 86 1.81 -7.28 6.71
CA ALA A 86 3.11 -7.90 6.54
C ALA A 86 3.39 -8.87 7.67
N GLN A 87 3.67 -10.14 7.39
CA GLN A 87 4.14 -11.04 8.45
C GLN A 87 5.52 -10.65 8.97
N GLY A 88 6.37 -10.06 8.12
CA GLY A 88 7.63 -9.45 8.50
C GLY A 88 7.49 -7.96 8.84
N ALA A 89 8.42 -7.15 8.32
CA ALA A 89 8.40 -5.70 8.54
C ALA A 89 7.47 -4.97 7.55
N LEU A 90 6.74 -3.98 8.03
CA LEU A 90 6.19 -2.92 7.19
C LEU A 90 7.13 -1.71 7.28
N ILE A 91 7.62 -1.23 6.14
CA ILE A 91 8.53 -0.09 6.04
C ILE A 91 7.83 1.01 5.25
N ASN A 92 7.45 2.09 5.91
CA ASN A 92 6.86 3.30 5.33
C ASN A 92 7.78 4.52 5.50
N ASP A 93 9.10 4.30 5.60
CA ASP A 93 10.06 5.37 5.81
C ASP A 93 10.04 6.37 4.66
N ARG A 94 9.83 7.66 4.99
CA ARG A 94 9.60 8.75 4.02
C ARG A 94 8.46 8.46 3.02
N GLY A 95 7.61 7.48 3.30
CA GLY A 95 6.44 7.12 2.50
C GLY A 95 5.19 7.83 2.99
N HIS A 96 4.16 7.82 2.16
CA HIS A 96 2.84 8.34 2.48
C HIS A 96 1.79 7.27 2.19
N LEU A 97 1.16 6.74 3.25
CA LEU A 97 0.12 5.73 3.21
C LEU A 97 -1.18 6.36 3.70
N SER A 98 -2.17 6.53 2.81
CA SER A 98 -3.42 7.22 3.16
C SER A 98 -4.68 6.46 2.78
N SER A 99 -5.71 6.64 3.60
CA SER A 99 -7.05 6.08 3.41
C SER A 99 -8.10 7.17 3.63
N GLN A 100 -9.04 7.30 2.70
CA GLN A 100 -10.24 8.13 2.89
C GLN A 100 -11.30 7.42 3.74
N GLY A 101 -11.20 6.08 3.88
CA GLY A 101 -11.96 5.27 4.83
C GLY A 101 -11.15 4.90 6.08
N ALA A 102 -11.44 3.76 6.68
CA ALA A 102 -10.63 3.22 7.78
C ALA A 102 -9.30 2.67 7.25
N ALA A 103 -8.27 2.66 8.09
CA ALA A 103 -6.97 2.07 7.79
C ALA A 103 -6.59 1.06 8.85
N THR A 104 -6.12 -0.11 8.42
CA THR A 104 -5.56 -1.14 9.30
C THR A 104 -4.15 -1.49 8.84
N VAL A 105 -3.21 -1.37 9.76
CA VAL A 105 -1.83 -1.82 9.60
C VAL A 105 -1.62 -3.01 10.52
N SER A 106 -1.11 -4.12 9.98
CA SER A 106 -0.74 -5.30 10.74
C SER A 106 0.65 -5.76 10.32
N ALA A 107 1.60 -5.78 11.26
CA ALA A 107 2.99 -6.05 10.95
C ALA A 107 3.73 -6.80 12.06
N GLY A 108 4.73 -7.61 11.69
CA GLY A 108 5.71 -8.13 12.64
C GLY A 108 6.56 -7.01 13.26
N SER A 109 6.93 -6.01 12.47
CA SER A 109 7.49 -4.73 12.93
C SER A 109 7.08 -3.59 12.01
N LEU A 110 7.07 -2.36 12.50
CA LEU A 110 6.69 -1.18 11.75
C LEU A 110 7.78 -0.11 11.83
N SER A 111 8.27 0.33 10.67
CA SER A 111 9.09 1.53 10.53
C SER A 111 8.34 2.58 9.73
N ASN A 112 8.19 3.78 10.29
CA ASN A 112 7.53 4.94 9.70
C ASN A 112 8.40 6.20 9.91
N GLN A 113 9.72 6.08 9.72
CA GLN A 113 10.66 7.16 9.99
C GLN A 113 10.52 8.26 8.94
N GLY A 114 10.15 9.47 9.36
CA GLY A 114 9.82 10.57 8.44
C GLY A 114 8.66 10.27 7.50
N GLY A 115 7.89 9.20 7.75
CA GLY A 115 6.76 8.76 6.94
C GLY A 115 5.43 9.23 7.51
N GLN A 116 4.34 8.95 6.78
CA GLN A 116 2.99 9.29 7.18
C GLN A 116 2.04 8.11 6.97
N ILE A 117 1.27 7.77 7.99
CA ILE A 117 0.16 6.81 7.90
C ILE A 117 -1.12 7.54 8.32
N VAL A 118 -1.96 7.88 7.34
CA VAL A 118 -3.13 8.74 7.53
C VAL A 118 -4.42 7.96 7.27
N SER A 119 -5.38 8.10 8.17
CA SER A 119 -6.75 7.62 7.99
C SER A 119 -7.69 8.79 8.20
N GLN A 120 -8.64 8.97 7.28
CA GLN A 120 -9.73 9.92 7.46
C GLN A 120 -10.87 9.35 8.32
N ASN A 121 -10.74 8.10 8.76
CA ASN A 121 -11.61 7.46 9.75
C ASN A 121 -10.74 6.79 10.84
N ALA A 122 -11.13 5.62 11.37
CA ALA A 122 -10.33 4.89 12.34
C ALA A 122 -8.99 4.43 11.72
N LEU A 123 -7.92 4.58 12.49
CA LEU A 123 -6.62 3.97 12.23
C LEU A 123 -6.36 2.90 13.30
N SER A 124 -6.10 1.67 12.87
CA SER A 124 -5.67 0.57 13.74
C SER A 124 -4.28 0.11 13.33
N ALA A 125 -3.35 0.05 14.28
CA ALA A 125 -2.00 -0.47 14.09
C ALA A 125 -1.75 -1.64 15.04
N ASN A 126 -1.62 -2.84 14.48
CA ASN A 126 -1.38 -4.09 15.20
C ASN A 126 0.05 -4.54 14.90
N VAL A 127 0.99 -4.11 15.75
CA VAL A 127 2.42 -4.39 15.55
C VAL A 127 2.89 -5.36 16.64
N ALA A 128 3.36 -6.54 16.23
CA ALA A 128 3.76 -7.59 17.18
C ALA A 128 5.12 -7.29 17.85
N GLY A 129 6.01 -6.59 17.13
CA GLY A 129 7.36 -6.28 17.56
C GLY A 129 7.63 -4.78 17.59
N ALA A 130 8.81 -4.38 17.11
CA ALA A 130 9.26 -3.00 17.19
C ALA A 130 8.41 -2.04 16.35
N LEU A 131 8.15 -0.86 16.91
CA LEU A 131 7.53 0.29 16.25
C LEU A 131 8.54 1.45 16.28
N SER A 132 9.01 1.89 15.10
CA SER A 132 9.82 3.09 14.94
C SER A 132 9.04 4.16 14.18
N ASN A 133 8.77 5.30 14.82
CA ASN A 133 8.03 6.42 14.23
C ASN A 133 8.78 7.75 14.38
N GLN A 134 10.11 7.72 14.27
CA GLN A 134 10.93 8.92 14.48
C GLN A 134 10.68 9.94 13.36
N GLY A 135 10.15 11.11 13.72
CA GLY A 135 9.82 12.17 12.76
C GLY A 135 8.68 11.83 11.80
N GLY A 136 7.98 10.71 12.02
CA GLY A 136 6.79 10.32 11.27
C GLY A 136 5.49 10.65 12.00
N THR A 137 4.38 10.53 11.28
CA THR A 137 3.01 10.73 11.79
C THR A 137 2.17 9.48 11.56
#